data_AF-A0A2V8UDA6-F1
#
_entry.id   AF-A0A2V8UDA6-F1
#
_cell.length_a   1.000
_cell.length_b   1.000
_cell.length_c   1.000
_cell.angle_alpha   90.00
_cell.angle_beta   90.00
_cell.angle_gamma   90.00
#
_symmetry.space_group_name_H-M   'P 1'
#
loop_
_entity.id
_entity.type
_entity.pdbx_description
1 polymer ?
#
loop_
_entity_poly.entity_id
_entity_poly.type
_entity_poly.pdbx_seq_one_letter_code
_entity_poly.pdbx_strand_id
1 'polypeptide(L)'
;SPLGIAAYAGVPLTHRDHTSVVTFVTGHDVEHIDWDKIGSAETLVIFMGLTTFAQIATEIMARGRSPETPAIVVRWGTRPDQETIAGTLATLPRLIQERGLKPPATIILGEVVKLREKLNWYERLLLFGRRIVVTRARDQAEALAGTLRALGADVIEMPAIEIVPAADYGPLDRAIAELASYDWLIFTSANGVRYFMERLDQSRQDLRALRARICAIGDATRNAVTALHLKVDLMGEEFVAESLVEAFRSIDLAGKRVLLPRAAVARDILPRKLRERGACVDVVEAYRSVAPAGLAKQAGEVFSGGRRPDWVTFTSSSTVQNFVRVAGRDVLSGVKVASIGPVTSATAKKLGLQISVEAKVFTSDGLVAAILETEKREDREPAA
;
A
#
# COMPACT_ATOMS: atom_id res chain seq x y z
N SER A 1 -17.14 -17.74 -0.24
CA SER A 1 -18.04 -18.84 0.23
C SER A 1 -18.71 -18.40 1.53
N PRO A 2 -19.87 -18.95 1.91
CA PRO A 2 -20.54 -18.66 3.19
C PRO A 2 -19.64 -18.87 4.41
N LEU A 3 -18.84 -19.93 4.42
CA LEU A 3 -17.92 -20.25 5.52
C LEU A 3 -16.93 -19.11 5.77
N GLY A 4 -16.37 -18.54 4.70
CA GLY A 4 -15.48 -17.37 4.81
C GLY A 4 -16.22 -16.14 5.33
N ILE A 5 -17.41 -15.85 4.81
CA ILE A 5 -18.24 -14.71 5.26
C ILE A 5 -18.57 -14.84 6.74
N ALA A 6 -19.00 -16.02 7.18
CA ALA A 6 -19.37 -16.29 8.56
C ALA A 6 -18.16 -16.13 9.51
N ALA A 7 -17.00 -16.68 9.14
CA ALA A 7 -15.76 -16.53 9.90
C ALA A 7 -15.33 -15.06 10.06
N TYR A 8 -15.42 -14.26 8.98
CA TYR A 8 -15.10 -12.83 8.99
C TYR A 8 -16.16 -11.98 9.69
N ALA A 9 -17.41 -12.44 9.75
CA ALA A 9 -18.47 -11.80 10.53
C ALA A 9 -18.44 -12.21 12.01
N GLY A 10 -17.53 -13.11 12.43
CA GLY A 10 -17.46 -13.65 13.79
C GLY A 10 -18.60 -14.61 14.14
N VAL A 11 -19.21 -15.27 13.15
CA VAL A 11 -20.32 -16.20 13.38
C VAL A 11 -19.90 -17.59 12.90
N PRO A 12 -19.74 -18.57 13.80
CA PRO A 12 -19.54 -19.94 13.36
C PRO A 12 -20.85 -20.49 12.80
N LEU A 13 -20.78 -21.36 11.79
CA LEU A 13 -21.99 -21.95 11.20
C LEU A 13 -22.50 -23.17 11.97
N THR A 14 -21.64 -23.77 12.78
CA THR A 14 -21.98 -24.80 13.76
C THR A 14 -21.25 -24.53 15.07
N HIS A 15 -21.80 -24.96 16.20
CA HIS A 15 -21.17 -24.82 17.50
C HIS A 15 -21.75 -25.85 18.46
N ARG A 16 -20.89 -26.57 19.20
CA ARG A 16 -21.28 -27.67 20.10
C ARG A 16 -22.48 -27.37 21.02
N ASP A 17 -22.58 -26.14 21.49
CA ASP A 17 -23.61 -25.72 22.45
C ASP A 17 -24.84 -25.06 21.77
N HIS A 18 -24.83 -24.88 20.45
CA HIS A 18 -25.91 -24.21 19.71
C HIS A 18 -26.47 -25.00 18.55
N THR A 19 -25.64 -25.66 17.75
CA THR A 19 -26.09 -26.46 16.61
C THR A 19 -25.02 -27.40 16.06
N SER A 20 -25.46 -28.57 15.60
CA SER A 20 -24.64 -29.54 14.86
C SER A 20 -24.90 -29.53 13.34
N VAL A 21 -25.89 -28.75 12.88
CA VAL A 21 -26.37 -28.75 11.50
C VAL A 21 -26.44 -27.33 10.95
N VAL A 22 -26.01 -27.15 9.71
CA VAL A 22 -26.17 -25.90 8.96
C VAL A 22 -26.89 -26.17 7.65
N THR A 23 -27.88 -25.34 7.33
CA THR A 23 -28.60 -25.40 6.06
C THR A 23 -28.28 -24.17 5.20
N PHE A 24 -28.02 -24.40 3.92
CA PHE A 24 -27.75 -23.35 2.93
C PHE A 24 -28.92 -23.26 1.95
N VAL A 25 -29.42 -22.06 1.68
CA VAL A 25 -30.53 -21.83 0.75
C VAL A 25 -30.33 -20.57 -0.08
N THR A 26 -30.86 -20.56 -1.30
CA THR A 26 -30.87 -19.39 -2.19
C THR A 26 -32.25 -18.72 -2.18
N GLY A 27 -32.41 -17.65 -1.39
CA GLY A 27 -33.69 -17.00 -1.11
C GLY A 27 -34.28 -16.14 -2.23
N HIS A 28 -33.77 -16.21 -3.46
CA HIS A 28 -34.25 -15.39 -4.58
C HIS A 28 -35.68 -15.73 -5.03
N ASP A 29 -36.07 -16.99 -4.96
CA ASP A 29 -37.38 -17.51 -5.34
C ASP A 29 -38.02 -18.16 -4.10
N VAL A 30 -38.74 -17.35 -3.34
CA VAL A 30 -39.25 -17.73 -2.01
C VAL A 30 -40.29 -18.84 -2.11
N GLU A 31 -41.09 -18.86 -3.18
CA GLU A 31 -42.23 -19.78 -3.35
C GLU A 31 -41.76 -21.21 -3.66
N HIS A 32 -40.62 -21.38 -4.32
CA HIS A 32 -40.07 -22.69 -4.67
C HIS A 32 -39.25 -23.34 -3.55
N ILE A 33 -39.16 -22.71 -2.37
CA ILE A 33 -38.42 -23.24 -1.22
C ILE A 33 -39.38 -23.96 -0.28
N ASP A 34 -39.05 -25.22 0.05
CA ASP A 34 -39.75 -26.01 1.07
C ASP A 34 -39.39 -25.51 2.48
N TRP A 35 -40.10 -24.47 2.93
CA TRP A 35 -39.89 -23.85 4.23
C TRP A 35 -40.27 -24.75 5.41
N ASP A 36 -41.09 -25.79 5.20
CA ASP A 36 -41.42 -26.77 6.25
C ASP A 36 -40.18 -27.60 6.62
N LYS A 37 -39.35 -27.93 5.62
CA LYS A 37 -38.08 -28.62 5.84
C LYS A 37 -36.96 -27.70 6.31
N ILE A 38 -36.90 -26.48 5.77
CA ILE A 38 -35.71 -25.60 5.89
C ILE A 38 -35.87 -24.58 7.03
N GLY A 39 -37.08 -24.10 7.29
CA GLY A 39 -37.34 -23.02 8.25
C GLY A 39 -36.97 -23.36 9.68
N SER A 40 -37.08 -24.64 10.06
CA SER A 40 -36.75 -25.17 11.39
C SER A 40 -35.26 -25.42 11.61
N ALA A 41 -34.41 -25.27 10.59
CA ALA A 41 -32.96 -25.47 10.71
C ALA A 41 -32.36 -24.53 11.76
N GLU A 42 -31.62 -25.08 12.73
CA GLU A 42 -31.03 -24.33 13.85
C GLU A 42 -30.16 -23.16 13.34
N THR A 43 -29.24 -23.45 12.41
CA THR A 43 -28.52 -22.42 11.64
C THR A 43 -28.93 -22.45 10.17
N LEU A 44 -29.41 -21.31 9.68
CA LEU A 44 -29.81 -21.13 8.30
C LEU A 44 -28.99 -20.01 7.66
N VAL A 45 -28.36 -20.32 6.53
CA VAL A 45 -27.59 -19.36 5.71
C VAL A 45 -28.31 -19.14 4.40
N ILE A 46 -28.70 -17.89 4.14
CA ILE A 46 -29.49 -17.49 2.98
C ILE A 46 -28.63 -16.65 2.04
N PHE A 47 -28.41 -17.15 0.83
CA PHE A 47 -27.83 -16.40 -0.28
C PHE A 47 -28.91 -15.72 -1.09
N MET A 48 -28.56 -14.61 -1.75
CA MET A 48 -29.43 -13.96 -2.74
C MET A 48 -30.85 -13.65 -2.21
N GLY A 49 -31.01 -13.56 -0.88
CA GLY A 49 -32.29 -13.36 -0.22
C GLY A 49 -32.46 -11.95 0.34
N LEU A 50 -31.53 -11.02 0.08
CA LEU A 50 -31.55 -9.69 0.70
C LEU A 50 -32.84 -8.92 0.39
N THR A 51 -33.24 -8.89 -0.88
CA THR A 51 -34.43 -8.18 -1.36
C THR A 51 -35.73 -8.88 -0.99
N THR A 52 -35.69 -10.20 -0.81
CA THR A 52 -36.85 -11.06 -0.49
C THR A 52 -36.93 -11.38 1.00
N PHE A 53 -36.01 -10.88 1.83
CA PHE A 53 -35.89 -11.35 3.21
C PHE A 53 -37.14 -11.10 4.06
N ALA A 54 -37.89 -10.02 3.79
CA ALA A 54 -39.16 -9.77 4.49
C ALA A 54 -40.18 -10.90 4.27
N GLN A 55 -40.27 -11.42 3.04
CA GLN A 55 -41.13 -12.57 2.71
C GLN A 55 -40.60 -13.84 3.36
N ILE A 56 -39.30 -14.11 3.25
CA ILE A 56 -38.65 -15.27 3.89
C ILE A 56 -38.89 -15.29 5.41
N ALA A 57 -38.72 -14.14 6.07
CA ALA A 57 -38.94 -14.03 7.51
C ALA A 57 -40.40 -14.34 7.88
N THR A 58 -41.36 -13.88 7.06
CA THR A 58 -42.79 -14.17 7.24
C THR A 58 -43.07 -15.67 7.12
N GLU A 59 -42.56 -16.33 6.07
CA GLU A 59 -42.75 -17.76 5.85
C GLU A 59 -42.16 -18.61 7.00
N ILE A 60 -40.96 -18.26 7.46
CA ILE A 60 -40.28 -19.00 8.53
C ILE A 60 -40.96 -18.79 9.90
N MET A 61 -41.43 -17.57 10.19
CA MET A 61 -42.18 -17.29 11.43
C MET A 61 -43.55 -17.96 11.45
N ALA A 62 -44.25 -17.99 10.31
CA ALA A 62 -45.55 -18.67 10.17
C ALA A 62 -45.47 -20.18 10.49
N ARG A 63 -44.27 -20.77 10.32
CA ARG A 63 -43.96 -22.18 10.62
C ARG A 63 -43.37 -22.39 12.02
N GLY A 64 -43.50 -21.40 12.90
CA GLY A 64 -43.23 -21.54 14.32
C GLY A 64 -41.82 -21.14 14.77
N ARG A 65 -40.97 -20.61 13.88
CA ARG A 65 -39.68 -20.06 14.33
C ARG A 65 -39.89 -18.76 15.09
N SER A 66 -39.20 -18.63 16.22
CA SER A 66 -39.32 -17.45 17.09
C SER A 66 -38.93 -16.15 16.35
N PRO A 67 -39.72 -15.06 16.46
CA PRO A 67 -39.36 -13.75 15.92
C PRO A 67 -38.07 -13.17 16.53
N GLU A 68 -37.72 -13.62 17.74
CA GLU A 68 -36.50 -13.22 18.46
C GLU A 68 -35.25 -14.01 18.03
N THR A 69 -35.37 -14.92 17.05
CA THR A 69 -34.22 -15.68 16.56
C THR A 69 -33.15 -14.69 16.08
N PRO A 70 -31.92 -14.74 16.61
CA PRO A 70 -30.83 -13.87 16.19
C PRO A 70 -30.52 -14.01 14.70
N ALA A 71 -30.31 -12.87 14.04
CA ALA A 71 -30.04 -12.81 12.61
C ALA A 71 -29.00 -11.73 12.29
N ILE A 72 -28.13 -11.99 11.33
CA ILE A 72 -27.26 -10.97 10.73
C ILE A 72 -27.38 -10.97 9.22
N VAL A 73 -27.16 -9.82 8.62
CA VAL A 73 -26.86 -9.67 7.19
C VAL A 73 -25.44 -9.13 7.05
N VAL A 74 -24.67 -9.76 6.16
CA VAL A 74 -23.29 -9.42 5.87
C VAL A 74 -23.18 -9.08 4.39
N ARG A 75 -22.95 -7.80 4.10
CA ARG A 75 -22.66 -7.28 2.76
C ARG A 75 -21.15 -7.19 2.57
N TRP A 76 -20.69 -7.48 1.36
CA TRP A 76 -19.26 -7.45 1.03
C TRP A 76 -18.39 -8.26 1.98
N GLY A 77 -18.91 -9.40 2.44
CA GLY A 77 -18.19 -10.26 3.38
C GLY A 77 -16.77 -10.55 2.92
N THR A 78 -15.83 -10.58 3.87
CA THR A 78 -14.37 -10.71 3.67
C THR A 78 -13.65 -9.50 3.06
N ARG A 79 -14.36 -8.45 2.63
CA ARG A 79 -13.73 -7.23 2.13
C ARG A 79 -13.49 -6.23 3.25
N PRO A 80 -12.54 -5.27 3.10
CA PRO A 80 -12.33 -4.21 4.08
C PRO A 80 -13.56 -3.31 4.26
N ASP A 81 -14.42 -3.21 3.25
CA ASP A 81 -15.69 -2.48 3.26
C ASP A 81 -16.90 -3.38 3.60
N GLN A 82 -16.66 -4.47 4.34
CA GLN A 82 -17.72 -5.32 4.86
C GLN A 82 -18.67 -4.51 5.76
N GLU A 83 -19.97 -4.67 5.52
CA GLU A 83 -21.02 -4.07 6.35
C GLU A 83 -21.83 -5.21 6.97
N THR A 84 -21.89 -5.24 8.30
CA THR A 84 -22.71 -6.21 9.03
C THR A 84 -23.80 -5.50 9.82
N ILE A 85 -25.04 -5.95 9.65
CA ILE A 85 -26.17 -5.54 10.49
C ILE A 85 -26.63 -6.75 11.28
N ALA A 86 -26.75 -6.57 12.59
CA ALA A 86 -27.30 -7.55 13.51
C ALA A 86 -28.70 -7.15 13.97
N GLY A 87 -29.55 -8.15 14.14
CA GLY A 87 -30.91 -8.00 14.64
C GLY A 87 -31.51 -9.37 14.95
N THR A 88 -32.80 -9.48 14.77
CA THR A 88 -33.57 -10.71 14.91
C THR A 88 -34.36 -10.99 13.63
N LEU A 89 -34.94 -12.18 13.51
CA LEU A 89 -35.78 -12.56 12.39
C LEU A 89 -36.87 -11.52 12.09
N ALA A 90 -37.49 -10.96 13.14
CA ALA A 90 -38.52 -9.93 13.00
C ALA A 90 -37.98 -8.54 12.70
N THR A 91 -36.82 -8.15 13.25
CA THR A 91 -36.33 -6.78 13.15
C THR A 91 -35.41 -6.54 11.94
N LEU A 92 -34.74 -7.57 11.46
CA LEU A 92 -33.73 -7.46 10.39
C LEU A 92 -34.28 -6.93 9.05
N PRO A 93 -35.52 -7.25 8.59
CA PRO A 93 -36.07 -6.67 7.37
C PRO A 93 -36.14 -5.13 7.41
N ARG A 94 -36.62 -4.57 8.53
CA ARG A 94 -36.66 -3.12 8.75
C ARG A 94 -35.26 -2.52 8.76
N LEU A 95 -34.31 -3.15 9.46
CA LEU A 95 -32.92 -2.68 9.54
C LEU A 95 -32.22 -2.67 8.18
N ILE A 96 -32.48 -3.68 7.33
CA ILE A 96 -31.97 -3.73 5.95
C ILE A 96 -32.48 -2.53 5.15
N GLN A 97 -33.78 -2.22 5.26
CA GLN A 97 -34.41 -1.11 4.56
C GLN A 97 -33.88 0.25 5.04
N GLU A 98 -33.83 0.48 6.35
CA GLU A 98 -33.35 1.72 6.96
C GLU A 98 -31.90 2.04 6.59
N ARG A 99 -31.07 0.99 6.51
CA ARG A 99 -29.66 1.12 6.10
C ARG A 99 -29.47 1.11 4.58
N GLY A 100 -30.54 0.91 3.81
CA GLY A 100 -30.50 0.89 2.36
C GLY A 100 -29.52 -0.15 1.79
N LEU A 101 -29.38 -1.30 2.45
CA LEU A 101 -28.42 -2.33 2.01
C LEU A 101 -28.78 -2.85 0.63
N LYS A 102 -27.76 -2.94 -0.23
CA LYS A 102 -27.91 -3.47 -1.59
C LYS A 102 -27.18 -4.79 -1.74
N PRO A 103 -27.64 -5.67 -2.67
CA PRO A 103 -26.92 -6.87 -3.00
C PRO A 103 -25.48 -6.59 -3.44
N PRO A 104 -24.59 -7.57 -3.28
CA PRO A 104 -24.75 -8.89 -2.68
C PRO A 104 -24.54 -8.86 -1.16
N ALA A 105 -25.39 -9.62 -0.47
CA ALA A 105 -25.28 -9.87 0.95
C ALA A 105 -25.68 -11.31 1.27
N THR A 106 -25.15 -11.84 2.37
CA THR A 106 -25.50 -13.16 2.93
C THR A 106 -26.18 -12.94 4.27
N ILE A 107 -27.26 -13.67 4.51
CA ILE A 107 -27.98 -13.63 5.77
C ILE A 107 -27.68 -14.90 6.55
N ILE A 108 -27.40 -14.78 7.84
CA ILE A 108 -27.19 -15.91 8.75
C ILE A 108 -28.19 -15.76 9.89
N LEU A 109 -28.97 -16.82 10.11
CA LEU A 109 -30.04 -16.88 11.09
C LEU A 109 -29.78 -18.05 12.04
N GLY A 110 -29.86 -17.83 13.35
CA GLY A 110 -29.69 -18.86 14.37
C GLY A 110 -28.95 -18.38 15.61
N GLU A 111 -28.98 -19.19 16.66
CA GLU A 111 -28.38 -18.87 17.96
C GLU A 111 -26.87 -18.62 17.90
N VAL A 112 -26.18 -19.20 16.92
CA VAL A 112 -24.75 -18.98 16.64
C VAL A 112 -24.38 -17.52 16.40
N VAL A 113 -25.34 -16.69 15.95
CA VAL A 113 -25.13 -15.25 15.73
C VAL A 113 -24.78 -14.52 17.04
N LYS A 114 -25.24 -15.01 18.21
CA LYS A 114 -24.89 -14.43 19.52
C LYS A 114 -23.39 -14.49 19.79
N LEU A 115 -22.67 -15.44 19.20
CA LEU A 115 -21.22 -15.58 19.38
C LEU A 115 -20.42 -14.46 18.71
N ARG A 116 -21.05 -13.69 17.79
CA ARG A 116 -20.44 -12.55 17.10
C ARG A 116 -19.78 -11.56 18.05
N GLU A 117 -20.42 -11.27 19.17
CA GLU A 117 -19.88 -10.31 20.14
C GLU A 117 -18.50 -10.72 20.65
N LYS A 118 -18.24 -12.03 20.75
CA LYS A 118 -16.96 -12.59 21.21
C LYS A 118 -15.99 -12.83 20.07
N LEU A 119 -16.48 -13.27 18.91
CA LEU A 119 -15.66 -13.81 17.83
C LEU A 119 -15.42 -12.82 16.67
N ASN A 120 -16.03 -11.64 16.68
CA ASN A 120 -15.80 -10.61 15.65
C ASN A 120 -14.40 -10.00 15.79
N TRP A 121 -13.40 -10.66 15.24
CA TRP A 121 -12.00 -10.18 15.21
C TRP A 121 -11.76 -9.19 14.04
N TYR A 122 -12.42 -9.43 12.90
CA TYR A 122 -12.09 -8.74 11.65
C TYR A 122 -12.55 -7.29 11.61
N GLU A 123 -13.81 -7.02 11.99
CA GLU A 123 -14.30 -5.63 12.02
C GLU A 123 -13.78 -4.84 13.24
N ARG A 124 -13.02 -5.50 14.12
CA ARG A 124 -12.33 -4.88 15.25
C ARG A 124 -10.86 -4.54 14.92
N LEU A 125 -10.40 -4.83 13.71
CA LEU A 125 -9.07 -4.43 13.28
C LEU A 125 -8.96 -2.90 13.26
N LEU A 126 -7.77 -2.40 13.61
CA LEU A 126 -7.57 -0.98 13.93
C LEU A 126 -7.79 -0.01 12.76
N LEU A 127 -7.68 -0.49 11.53
CA LEU A 127 -7.94 0.27 10.32
C LEU A 127 -9.06 -0.36 9.49
N PHE A 128 -9.91 -1.19 10.11
CA PHE A 128 -11.04 -1.80 9.42
C PHE A 128 -11.89 -0.72 8.73
N GLY A 129 -12.19 -0.94 7.46
CA GLY A 129 -12.92 0.01 6.65
C GLY A 129 -12.12 1.22 6.17
N ARG A 130 -10.93 1.53 6.67
CA ARG A 130 -10.17 2.71 6.22
C ARG A 130 -9.58 2.49 4.84
N ARG A 131 -9.82 3.43 3.93
CA ARG A 131 -9.30 3.41 2.55
C ARG A 131 -8.05 4.26 2.45
N ILE A 132 -6.91 3.63 2.17
CA ILE A 132 -5.59 4.25 2.28
C ILE A 132 -4.83 4.13 0.97
N VAL A 133 -4.39 5.28 0.42
CA VAL A 133 -3.55 5.33 -0.77
C VAL A 133 -2.07 5.25 -0.38
N VAL A 134 -1.35 4.31 -1.00
CA VAL A 134 0.10 4.15 -0.86
C VAL A 134 0.80 4.64 -2.12
N THR A 135 1.59 5.72 -1.99
CA THR A 135 2.24 6.38 -3.14
C THR A 135 3.67 5.90 -3.44
N ARG A 136 4.14 4.90 -2.70
CA ARG A 136 5.50 4.37 -2.83
C ARG A 136 5.69 3.61 -4.15
N ALA A 137 6.94 3.51 -4.62
CA ALA A 137 7.30 2.69 -5.78
C ALA A 137 6.85 1.23 -5.59
N ARG A 138 6.45 0.57 -6.68
CA ARG A 138 5.76 -0.74 -6.67
C ARG A 138 6.55 -1.84 -5.95
N ASP A 139 7.86 -1.87 -6.12
CA ASP A 139 8.81 -2.82 -5.51
C ASP A 139 8.94 -2.67 -3.99
N GLN A 140 8.54 -1.52 -3.44
CA GLN A 140 8.63 -1.22 -2.01
C GLN A 140 7.25 -0.97 -1.36
N ALA A 141 6.18 -0.97 -2.16
CA ALA A 141 4.82 -0.73 -1.69
C ALA A 141 4.26 -1.93 -0.91
N GLU A 142 4.68 -3.16 -1.24
CA GLU A 142 4.12 -4.40 -0.68
C GLU A 142 4.28 -4.49 0.84
N ALA A 143 5.44 -4.11 1.41
CA ALA A 143 5.64 -4.17 2.85
C ALA A 143 4.69 -3.24 3.62
N LEU A 144 4.59 -1.97 3.20
CA LEU A 144 3.68 -1.00 3.83
C LEU A 144 2.21 -1.37 3.58
N ALA A 145 1.87 -1.75 2.35
CA ALA A 145 0.51 -2.15 2.00
C ALA A 145 0.07 -3.42 2.75
N GLY A 146 0.97 -4.39 2.90
CA GLY A 146 0.75 -5.61 3.67
C GLY A 146 0.43 -5.32 5.13
N THR A 147 1.24 -4.48 5.79
CA THR A 147 0.99 -4.08 7.19
C THR A 147 -0.37 -3.38 7.34
N LEU A 148 -0.71 -2.45 6.44
CA LEU A 148 -2.01 -1.75 6.47
C LEU A 148 -3.19 -2.72 6.23
N ARG A 149 -3.08 -3.65 5.28
CA ARG A 149 -4.11 -4.68 5.02
C ARG A 149 -4.28 -5.62 6.21
N ALA A 150 -3.20 -6.02 6.87
CA ALA A 150 -3.24 -6.83 8.08
C ALA A 150 -3.98 -6.14 9.23
N LEU A 151 -4.00 -4.80 9.22
CA LEU A 151 -4.76 -3.96 10.14
C LEU A 151 -6.19 -3.66 9.65
N GLY A 152 -6.65 -4.27 8.56
CA GLY A 152 -8.02 -4.17 8.04
C GLY A 152 -8.28 -3.07 7.02
N ALA A 153 -7.25 -2.34 6.56
CA ALA A 153 -7.41 -1.26 5.59
C ALA A 153 -7.70 -1.75 4.16
N ASP A 154 -8.52 -0.99 3.42
CA ASP A 154 -8.59 -1.02 1.95
C ASP A 154 -7.41 -0.25 1.36
N VAL A 155 -6.36 -0.97 0.96
CA VAL A 155 -5.14 -0.33 0.44
C VAL A 155 -5.14 -0.22 -1.07
N ILE A 156 -5.04 1.02 -1.55
CA ILE A 156 -4.88 1.36 -2.96
C ILE A 156 -3.42 1.67 -3.22
N GLU A 157 -2.77 0.79 -3.98
CA GLU A 157 -1.42 1.05 -4.46
C GLU A 157 -1.47 2.00 -5.65
N MET A 158 -0.90 3.19 -5.48
CA MET A 158 -0.86 4.24 -6.50
C MET A 158 0.55 4.84 -6.55
N PRO A 159 1.54 4.10 -7.07
CA PRO A 159 2.91 4.58 -7.12
C PRO A 159 3.01 5.96 -7.76
N ALA A 160 3.65 6.91 -7.09
CA ALA A 160 3.92 8.23 -7.65
C ALA A 160 5.26 8.29 -8.39
N ILE A 161 6.03 7.20 -8.35
CA ILE A 161 7.34 7.07 -8.96
C ILE A 161 7.42 5.72 -9.68
N GLU A 162 7.95 5.77 -10.89
CA GLU A 162 8.38 4.63 -11.68
C GLU A 162 9.84 4.83 -12.08
N ILE A 163 10.62 3.76 -11.96
CA ILE A 163 12.00 3.76 -12.42
C ILE A 163 12.02 3.18 -13.82
N VAL A 164 12.47 3.99 -14.78
CA VAL A 164 12.53 3.63 -16.20
C VAL A 164 13.96 3.74 -16.73
N PRO A 165 14.29 3.05 -17.83
CA PRO A 165 15.53 3.26 -18.58
C PRO A 165 15.92 4.72 -18.82
N ALA A 166 17.21 4.96 -18.98
CA ALA A 166 17.74 6.24 -19.45
C ALA A 166 17.07 6.64 -20.78
N ALA A 167 16.86 7.93 -21.01
CA ALA A 167 16.32 8.41 -22.28
C ALA A 167 17.32 8.20 -23.43
N ASP A 168 18.61 8.31 -23.14
CA ASP A 168 19.71 8.05 -24.06
C ASP A 168 20.83 7.28 -23.34
N TYR A 169 21.20 6.13 -23.91
CA TYR A 169 22.29 5.31 -23.40
C TYR A 169 23.66 5.71 -23.96
N GLY A 170 23.74 6.58 -24.98
CA GLY A 170 25.00 6.93 -25.65
C GLY A 170 26.15 7.33 -24.71
N PRO A 171 25.94 8.22 -23.72
CA PRO A 171 26.96 8.55 -22.72
C PRO A 171 27.38 7.36 -21.86
N LEU A 172 26.41 6.55 -21.43
CA LEU A 172 26.68 5.36 -20.62
C LEU A 172 27.42 4.29 -21.42
N ASP A 173 27.08 4.09 -22.68
CA ASP A 173 27.76 3.15 -23.59
C ASP A 173 29.21 3.52 -23.82
N ARG A 174 29.50 4.81 -24.02
CA ARG A 174 30.87 5.31 -24.14
C ARG A 174 31.66 5.08 -22.85
N ALA A 175 31.06 5.38 -21.70
CA ALA A 175 31.69 5.13 -20.42
C ALA A 175 31.96 3.62 -20.17
N ILE A 176 31.02 2.75 -20.56
CA ILE A 176 31.20 1.29 -20.50
C ILE A 176 32.32 0.85 -21.45
N ALA A 177 32.37 1.37 -22.68
CA ALA A 177 33.43 1.04 -23.63
C ALA A 177 34.82 1.43 -23.11
N GLU A 178 34.91 2.50 -22.33
CA GLU A 178 36.13 3.01 -21.69
C GLU A 178 36.27 2.57 -20.21
N LEU A 179 35.56 1.53 -19.76
CA LEU A 179 35.45 1.17 -18.33
C LEU A 179 36.80 1.00 -17.63
N ALA A 180 37.79 0.46 -18.34
CA ALA A 180 39.15 0.24 -17.82
C ALA A 180 39.95 1.52 -17.56
N SER A 181 39.48 2.67 -18.05
CA SER A 181 40.14 3.99 -17.90
C SER A 181 39.77 4.71 -16.61
N TYR A 182 38.72 4.28 -15.92
CA TYR A 182 38.26 4.92 -14.69
C TYR A 182 39.05 4.44 -13.47
N ASP A 183 39.40 5.38 -12.59
CA ASP A 183 39.98 5.09 -11.28
C ASP A 183 38.89 4.80 -10.24
N TRP A 184 37.72 5.41 -10.41
CA TRP A 184 36.58 5.28 -9.48
C TRP A 184 35.25 5.07 -10.20
N LEU A 185 34.45 4.16 -9.68
CA LEU A 185 33.05 3.96 -10.02
C LEU A 185 32.20 4.23 -8.78
N ILE A 186 31.36 5.26 -8.84
CA ILE A 186 30.56 5.70 -7.70
C ILE A 186 29.09 5.39 -7.96
N PHE A 187 28.46 4.65 -7.05
CA PHE A 187 27.02 4.42 -7.06
C PHE A 187 26.35 5.13 -5.89
N THR A 188 25.29 5.88 -6.19
CA THR A 188 24.50 6.60 -5.20
C THR A 188 23.15 5.97 -4.92
N SER A 189 22.81 4.88 -5.63
CA SER A 189 21.57 4.14 -5.44
C SER A 189 21.72 2.71 -5.94
N ALA A 190 20.99 1.78 -5.32
CA ALA A 190 20.87 0.40 -5.81
C ALA A 190 20.32 0.34 -7.25
N ASN A 191 19.45 1.27 -7.64
CA ASN A 191 18.97 1.39 -9.03
C ASN A 191 20.11 1.77 -9.98
N GLY A 192 21.02 2.66 -9.59
CA GLY A 192 22.21 2.99 -10.38
C GLY A 192 23.07 1.76 -10.66
N VAL A 193 23.27 0.91 -9.65
CA VAL A 193 23.97 -0.38 -9.79
C VAL A 193 23.23 -1.26 -10.80
N ARG A 194 21.93 -1.48 -10.61
CA ARG A 194 21.13 -2.37 -11.47
C ARG A 194 21.16 -1.95 -12.93
N TYR A 195 20.82 -0.70 -13.25
CA TYR A 195 20.76 -0.25 -14.65
C TYR A 195 22.14 -0.14 -15.31
N PHE A 196 23.17 0.18 -14.53
CA PHE A 196 24.54 0.10 -15.04
C PHE A 196 24.90 -1.33 -15.44
N MET A 197 24.60 -2.31 -14.58
CA MET A 197 24.86 -3.72 -14.85
C MET A 197 24.05 -4.26 -16.03
N GLU A 198 22.74 -3.97 -16.08
CA GLU A 198 21.88 -4.35 -17.22
C GLU A 198 22.43 -3.80 -18.53
N ARG A 199 22.99 -2.58 -18.53
CA ARG A 199 23.59 -2.01 -19.73
C ARG A 199 24.96 -2.59 -20.06
N LEU A 200 25.79 -2.87 -19.04
CA LEU A 200 27.08 -3.55 -19.20
C LEU A 200 26.90 -4.93 -19.83
N ASP A 201 25.93 -5.72 -19.36
CA ASP A 201 25.63 -7.07 -19.85
C ASP A 201 25.17 -7.08 -21.32
N GLN A 202 24.55 -5.99 -21.78
CA GLN A 202 24.15 -5.79 -23.18
C GLN A 202 25.30 -5.26 -24.07
N SER A 203 26.43 -4.90 -23.47
CA SER A 203 27.59 -4.37 -24.18
C SER A 203 28.56 -5.48 -24.59
N ARG A 204 29.67 -5.10 -25.26
CA ARG A 204 30.78 -6.03 -25.54
C ARG A 204 31.77 -6.16 -24.39
N GLN A 205 31.61 -5.36 -23.34
CA GLN A 205 32.46 -5.36 -22.16
C GLN A 205 31.83 -6.21 -21.07
N ASP A 206 32.66 -6.68 -20.14
CA ASP A 206 32.19 -7.37 -18.93
C ASP A 206 32.92 -6.82 -17.70
N LEU A 207 32.50 -7.27 -16.51
CA LEU A 207 33.05 -6.80 -15.24
C LEU A 207 34.57 -6.99 -15.09
N ARG A 208 35.21 -7.89 -15.84
CA ARG A 208 36.68 -8.06 -15.83
C ARG A 208 37.41 -6.84 -16.39
N ALA A 209 36.74 -6.00 -17.16
CA ALA A 209 37.28 -4.72 -17.64
C ALA A 209 37.32 -3.65 -16.55
N LEU A 210 36.60 -3.83 -15.43
CA LEU A 210 36.56 -2.87 -14.33
C LEU A 210 37.90 -2.86 -13.58
N ARG A 211 38.61 -1.73 -13.66
CA ARG A 211 39.83 -1.45 -12.87
C ARG A 211 39.62 -0.45 -11.75
N ALA A 212 38.47 0.21 -11.76
CA ALA A 212 38.11 1.26 -10.82
C ALA A 212 37.86 0.70 -9.42
N ARG A 213 38.19 1.49 -8.40
CA ARG A 213 37.68 1.30 -7.04
C ARG A 213 36.21 1.66 -6.99
N ILE A 214 35.44 0.96 -6.17
CA ILE A 214 34.00 1.15 -6.06
C ILE A 214 33.67 1.94 -4.81
N CYS A 215 32.90 3.01 -4.98
CA CYS A 215 32.27 3.73 -3.87
C CYS A 215 30.76 3.54 -3.89
N ALA A 216 30.17 3.20 -2.74
CA ALA A 216 28.72 3.08 -2.58
C ALA A 216 28.22 4.06 -1.52
N ILE A 217 27.09 4.72 -1.79
CA ILE A 217 26.39 5.56 -0.81
C ILE A 217 25.22 4.78 -0.21
N GLY A 218 25.27 4.58 1.11
CA GLY A 218 24.22 3.89 1.87
C GLY A 218 24.28 2.36 1.78
N ASP A 219 23.69 1.71 2.78
CA ASP A 219 23.72 0.25 2.93
C ASP A 219 23.03 -0.48 1.78
N ALA A 220 21.91 0.05 1.27
CA ALA A 220 21.18 -0.57 0.16
C ALA A 220 22.04 -0.63 -1.12
N THR A 221 22.76 0.45 -1.42
CA THR A 221 23.66 0.49 -2.58
C THR A 221 24.85 -0.44 -2.37
N ARG A 222 25.45 -0.48 -1.17
CA ARG A 222 26.51 -1.44 -0.84
C ARG A 222 26.04 -2.86 -1.06
N ASN A 223 24.87 -3.22 -0.54
CA ASN A 223 24.30 -4.56 -0.66
C ASN A 223 24.11 -4.94 -2.14
N ALA A 224 23.61 -4.01 -2.97
CA ALA A 224 23.47 -4.22 -4.41
C ALA A 224 24.81 -4.47 -5.11
N VAL A 225 25.87 -3.72 -4.77
CA VAL A 225 27.23 -3.96 -5.29
C VAL A 225 27.75 -5.32 -4.82
N THR A 226 27.60 -5.66 -3.54
CA THR A 226 28.09 -6.93 -3.00
C THR A 226 27.37 -8.16 -3.53
N ALA A 227 26.10 -8.01 -3.95
CA ALA A 227 25.35 -9.08 -4.62
C ALA A 227 25.95 -9.46 -5.98
N LEU A 228 26.73 -8.57 -6.59
CA LEU A 228 27.54 -8.83 -7.78
C LEU A 228 28.90 -9.47 -7.45
N HIS A 229 29.13 -9.84 -6.18
CA HIS A 229 30.39 -10.35 -5.63
C HIS A 229 31.56 -9.33 -5.68
N LEU A 230 31.26 -8.05 -5.89
CA LEU A 230 32.23 -6.97 -5.85
C LEU A 230 32.44 -6.46 -4.43
N LYS A 231 33.61 -5.89 -4.15
CA LYS A 231 33.91 -5.22 -2.88
C LYS A 231 33.70 -3.71 -3.03
N VAL A 232 33.18 -3.09 -1.98
CA VAL A 232 33.08 -1.62 -1.90
C VAL A 232 34.33 -1.12 -1.18
N ASP A 233 35.15 -0.33 -1.87
CA ASP A 233 36.40 0.22 -1.36
C ASP A 233 36.17 1.44 -0.45
N LEU A 234 35.10 2.19 -0.70
CA LEU A 234 34.74 3.38 0.06
C LEU A 234 33.24 3.48 0.26
N MET A 235 32.81 3.78 1.49
CA MET A 235 31.41 3.97 1.83
C MET A 235 31.14 5.42 2.21
N GLY A 236 30.09 6.00 1.61
CA GLY A 236 29.50 7.27 2.06
C GLY A 236 28.21 7.04 2.84
N GLU A 237 27.89 7.94 3.77
CA GLU A 237 26.63 7.90 4.50
C GLU A 237 25.47 8.42 3.64
N GLU A 238 24.29 7.81 3.81
CA GLU A 238 23.09 8.19 3.08
C GLU A 238 22.58 9.58 3.54
N PHE A 239 21.96 10.34 2.63
CA PHE A 239 21.32 11.65 2.90
C PHE A 239 22.21 12.86 3.21
N VAL A 240 23.54 12.74 3.24
CA VAL A 240 24.46 13.88 3.45
C VAL A 240 25.43 13.98 2.26
N ALA A 241 25.23 14.96 1.38
CA ALA A 241 26.12 15.17 0.22
C ALA A 241 27.55 15.55 0.64
N GLU A 242 27.68 16.14 1.82
CA GLU A 242 28.92 16.48 2.49
C GLU A 242 29.68 15.24 2.97
N SER A 243 28.98 14.16 3.37
CA SER A 243 29.62 12.95 3.91
C SER A 243 30.49 12.24 2.87
N LEU A 244 30.09 12.29 1.60
CA LEU A 244 30.87 11.64 0.54
C LEU A 244 32.17 12.41 0.26
N VAL A 245 32.11 13.73 0.31
CA VAL A 245 33.31 14.58 0.14
C VAL A 245 34.28 14.32 1.28
N GLU A 246 33.75 14.15 2.49
CA GLU A 246 34.51 13.76 3.67
C GLU A 246 35.08 12.34 3.54
N ALA A 247 34.31 11.39 2.99
CA ALA A 247 34.80 10.03 2.75
C ALA A 247 35.99 10.02 1.79
N PHE A 248 36.01 10.90 0.79
CA PHE A 248 37.13 11.08 -0.12
C PHE A 248 38.25 11.98 0.46
N ARG A 249 38.14 12.52 1.67
CA ARG A 249 39.06 13.56 2.18
C ARG A 249 40.53 13.13 2.18
N SER A 250 40.81 11.87 2.50
CA SER A 250 42.15 11.29 2.54
C SER A 250 42.65 10.76 1.19
N ILE A 251 41.83 10.87 0.14
CA ILE A 251 42.13 10.32 -1.19
C ILE A 251 42.51 11.47 -2.11
N ASP A 252 43.67 11.36 -2.76
CA ASP A 252 44.05 12.28 -3.82
C ASP A 252 43.22 12.01 -5.09
N LEU A 253 42.53 13.05 -5.55
CA LEU A 253 41.60 13.02 -6.67
C LEU A 253 42.14 13.78 -7.89
N ALA A 254 43.29 14.43 -7.79
CA ALA A 254 43.85 15.21 -8.89
C ALA A 254 44.12 14.32 -10.11
N GLY A 255 43.50 14.65 -11.24
CA GLY A 255 43.64 13.92 -12.51
C GLY A 255 42.93 12.56 -12.55
N LYS A 256 42.24 12.14 -11.48
CA LYS A 256 41.54 10.86 -11.41
C LYS A 256 40.26 10.87 -12.23
N ARG A 257 40.01 9.79 -12.98
CA ARG A 257 38.78 9.61 -13.76
C ARG A 257 37.72 8.93 -12.89
N VAL A 258 36.56 9.55 -12.78
CA VAL A 258 35.44 9.09 -11.95
C VAL A 258 34.21 8.90 -12.82
N LEU A 259 33.64 7.70 -12.80
CA LEU A 259 32.36 7.39 -13.41
C LEU A 259 31.25 7.42 -12.37
N LEU A 260 30.19 8.17 -12.64
CA LEU A 260 29.02 8.31 -11.77
C LEU A 260 27.72 7.99 -12.54
N PRO A 261 27.29 6.71 -12.59
CA PRO A 261 25.99 6.33 -13.11
C PRO A 261 24.89 6.68 -12.11
N ARG A 262 23.93 7.51 -12.52
CA ARG A 262 22.85 7.99 -11.63
C ARG A 262 21.54 8.26 -12.37
N ALA A 263 20.52 8.71 -11.62
CA ALA A 263 19.28 9.21 -12.19
C ALA A 263 19.52 10.49 -13.03
N ALA A 264 18.74 10.68 -14.10
CA ALA A 264 18.79 11.91 -14.92
C ALA A 264 18.70 13.21 -14.11
N VAL A 265 17.78 13.23 -13.13
CA VAL A 265 17.58 14.37 -12.24
C VAL A 265 18.11 14.00 -10.86
N ALA A 266 19.31 14.47 -10.55
CA ALA A 266 19.98 14.26 -9.27
C ALA A 266 20.72 15.53 -8.84
N ARG A 267 21.01 15.67 -7.54
CA ARG A 267 21.73 16.83 -7.00
C ARG A 267 23.16 16.87 -7.56
N ASP A 268 23.58 18.04 -8.04
CA ASP A 268 24.91 18.25 -8.65
C ASP A 268 26.05 18.54 -7.66
N ILE A 269 25.76 18.56 -6.36
CA ILE A 269 26.73 18.89 -5.31
C ILE A 269 27.94 17.95 -5.38
N LEU A 270 27.70 16.65 -5.51
CA LEU A 270 28.77 15.65 -5.51
C LEU A 270 29.71 15.77 -6.73
N PRO A 271 29.22 15.72 -7.99
CA PRO A 271 30.08 15.93 -9.15
C PRO A 271 30.88 17.22 -9.07
N ARG A 272 30.24 18.32 -8.61
CA ARG A 272 30.90 19.62 -8.50
C ARG A 272 32.05 19.57 -7.50
N LYS A 273 31.83 19.05 -6.29
CA LYS A 273 32.87 18.97 -5.24
C LYS A 273 34.01 18.02 -5.60
N LEU A 274 33.74 16.93 -6.33
CA LEU A 274 34.80 16.05 -6.84
C LEU A 274 35.67 16.78 -7.89
N ARG A 275 35.05 17.54 -8.80
CA ARG A 275 35.76 18.36 -9.79
C ARG A 275 36.57 19.49 -9.15
N GLU A 276 36.03 20.14 -8.11
CA GLU A 276 36.74 21.15 -7.30
C GLU A 276 38.04 20.58 -6.68
N ARG A 277 38.13 19.25 -6.50
CA ARG A 277 39.32 18.53 -6.02
C ARG A 277 40.20 17.95 -7.14
N GLY A 278 39.95 18.33 -8.39
CA GLY A 278 40.78 17.97 -9.54
C GLY A 278 40.41 16.66 -10.25
N ALA A 279 39.30 16.00 -9.88
CA ALA A 279 38.85 14.81 -10.59
C ALA A 279 38.16 15.15 -11.92
N CYS A 280 38.36 14.29 -12.93
CA CYS A 280 37.57 14.26 -14.15
C CYS A 280 36.34 13.38 -13.94
N VAL A 281 35.17 14.00 -13.76
CA VAL A 281 33.93 13.28 -13.41
C VAL A 281 32.98 13.19 -14.59
N ASP A 282 32.78 11.96 -15.07
CA ASP A 282 31.79 11.58 -16.06
C ASP A 282 30.48 11.21 -15.35
N VAL A 283 29.50 12.07 -15.49
CA VAL A 283 28.15 11.86 -14.96
C VAL A 283 27.30 11.30 -16.09
N VAL A 284 26.87 10.06 -15.96
CA VAL A 284 26.08 9.37 -16.98
C VAL A 284 24.71 9.00 -16.43
N GLU A 285 23.69 9.18 -17.27
CA GLU A 285 22.33 8.76 -16.95
C GLU A 285 22.22 7.25 -17.10
N ALA A 286 21.95 6.56 -15.99
CA ALA A 286 21.67 5.12 -16.01
C ALA A 286 20.16 4.84 -16.05
N TYR A 287 19.36 5.71 -15.44
CA TYR A 287 17.92 5.54 -15.33
C TYR A 287 17.21 6.89 -15.12
N ARG A 288 15.88 6.87 -15.19
CA ARG A 288 15.02 7.99 -14.84
C ARG A 288 14.00 7.60 -13.80
N SER A 289 13.74 8.51 -12.88
CA SER A 289 12.63 8.43 -11.92
C SER A 289 11.52 9.33 -12.42
N VAL A 290 10.48 8.76 -13.02
CA VAL A 290 9.36 9.49 -13.63
C VAL A 290 8.07 9.23 -12.85
N ALA A 291 7.04 10.05 -13.08
CA ALA A 291 5.70 9.69 -12.63
C ALA A 291 5.10 8.66 -13.60
N PRO A 292 4.42 7.61 -13.14
CA PRO A 292 3.78 6.65 -14.04
C PRO A 292 2.76 7.33 -14.96
N ALA A 293 2.70 6.91 -16.22
CA ALA A 293 1.80 7.52 -17.22
C ALA A 293 0.32 7.47 -16.81
N GLY A 294 -0.10 6.43 -16.09
CA GLY A 294 -1.48 6.23 -15.63
C GLY A 294 -1.87 6.99 -14.35
N LEU A 295 -0.93 7.67 -13.68
CA LEU A 295 -1.15 8.23 -12.34
C LEU A 295 -2.31 9.25 -12.31
N ALA A 296 -2.39 10.15 -13.29
CA ALA A 296 -3.45 11.17 -13.34
C ALA A 296 -4.84 10.52 -13.48
N LYS A 297 -4.97 9.54 -14.38
CA LYS A 297 -6.22 8.79 -14.59
C LYS A 297 -6.61 8.03 -13.34
N GLN A 298 -5.67 7.28 -12.75
CA GLN A 298 -5.92 6.51 -11.53
C GLN A 298 -6.32 7.41 -10.36
N ALA A 299 -5.66 8.57 -10.20
CA ALA A 299 -6.05 9.55 -9.19
C ALA A 299 -7.47 10.08 -9.43
N GLY A 300 -7.82 10.42 -10.68
CA GLY A 300 -9.17 10.85 -11.05
C GLY A 300 -10.24 9.82 -10.64
N GLU A 301 -10.02 8.55 -10.94
CA GLU A 301 -10.93 7.44 -10.60
C GLU A 301 -11.03 7.20 -9.08
N VAL A 302 -9.88 7.20 -8.40
CA VAL A 302 -9.81 6.88 -6.96
C VAL A 302 -10.38 8.00 -6.09
N PHE A 303 -10.04 9.25 -6.40
CA PHE A 303 -10.40 10.42 -5.57
C PHE A 303 -11.74 11.04 -5.97
N SER A 304 -12.29 10.76 -7.15
CA SER A 304 -13.63 11.21 -7.56
C SER A 304 -14.70 10.11 -7.48
N GLY A 305 -14.29 8.87 -7.15
CA GLY A 305 -15.21 7.74 -7.03
C GLY A 305 -16.18 7.87 -5.85
N GLY A 306 -17.21 7.00 -5.82
CA GLY A 306 -18.29 7.07 -4.83
C GLY A 306 -17.85 6.93 -3.37
N ARG A 307 -16.66 6.36 -3.11
CA ARG A 307 -16.04 6.31 -1.78
C ARG A 307 -14.61 6.83 -1.86
N ARG A 308 -14.36 8.06 -1.40
CA ARG A 308 -13.03 8.67 -1.43
C ARG A 308 -12.09 8.00 -0.41
N PRO A 309 -10.76 8.02 -0.61
CA PRO A 309 -9.81 7.57 0.39
C PRO A 309 -9.88 8.41 1.66
N ASP A 310 -9.72 7.77 2.82
CA ASP A 310 -9.55 8.45 4.10
C ASP A 310 -8.14 9.04 4.22
N TRP A 311 -7.14 8.32 3.68
CA TRP A 311 -5.73 8.67 3.78
C TRP A 311 -4.98 8.58 2.45
N VAL A 312 -3.95 9.42 2.32
CA VAL A 312 -2.84 9.24 1.38
C VAL A 312 -1.52 9.27 2.15
N THR A 313 -0.61 8.37 1.80
CA THR A 313 0.71 8.27 2.42
C THR A 313 1.79 8.73 1.45
N PHE A 314 2.75 9.53 1.94
CA PHE A 314 3.93 9.94 1.18
C PHE A 314 5.21 9.53 1.89
N THR A 315 6.05 8.79 1.17
CA THR A 315 7.30 8.22 1.73
C THR A 315 8.56 8.91 1.23
N SER A 316 8.44 9.94 0.39
CA SER A 316 9.58 10.76 -0.05
C SER A 316 9.12 12.07 -0.68
N SER A 317 9.98 13.08 -0.69
CA SER A 317 9.73 14.35 -1.39
C SER A 317 9.36 14.17 -2.86
N SER A 318 9.99 13.22 -3.56
CA SER A 318 9.72 12.95 -4.98
C SER A 318 8.32 12.37 -5.21
N THR A 319 7.81 11.52 -4.29
CA THR A 319 6.42 11.03 -4.37
C THR A 319 5.42 12.18 -4.26
N VAL A 320 5.67 13.14 -3.36
CA VAL A 320 4.81 14.32 -3.19
C VAL A 320 4.84 15.21 -4.43
N GLN A 321 6.04 15.53 -4.93
CA GLN A 321 6.22 16.37 -6.11
C GLN A 321 5.54 15.78 -7.35
N ASN A 322 5.77 14.48 -7.61
CA ASN A 322 5.18 13.81 -8.76
C ASN A 322 3.65 13.73 -8.64
N PHE A 323 3.14 13.38 -7.45
CA PHE A 323 1.71 13.31 -7.23
C PHE A 323 1.04 14.68 -7.45
N VAL A 324 1.52 15.74 -6.80
CA VAL A 324 0.94 17.09 -6.96
C VAL A 324 1.05 17.59 -8.39
N ARG A 325 2.18 17.35 -9.07
CA ARG A 325 2.39 17.76 -10.46
C ARG A 325 1.43 17.07 -11.43
N VAL A 326 1.14 15.79 -11.23
CA VAL A 326 0.41 14.95 -12.20
C VAL A 326 -1.08 14.82 -11.85
N ALA A 327 -1.40 14.57 -10.58
CA ALA A 327 -2.77 14.42 -10.12
C ALA A 327 -3.42 15.74 -9.65
N GLY A 328 -2.60 16.77 -9.37
CA GLY A 328 -3.07 18.01 -8.73
C GLY A 328 -3.22 17.85 -7.23
N ARG A 329 -3.13 18.96 -6.48
CA ARG A 329 -3.32 18.94 -5.02
C ARG A 329 -4.79 18.85 -4.61
N ASP A 330 -5.68 19.40 -5.44
CA ASP A 330 -7.09 19.60 -5.06
C ASP A 330 -7.86 18.27 -4.96
N VAL A 331 -7.37 17.22 -5.61
CA VAL A 331 -7.91 15.84 -5.48
C VAL A 331 -7.78 15.30 -4.05
N LEU A 332 -6.87 15.87 -3.24
CA LEU A 332 -6.67 15.51 -1.83
C LEU A 332 -7.55 16.34 -0.87
N SER A 333 -8.42 17.22 -1.37
CA SER A 333 -9.33 17.98 -0.50
C SER A 333 -10.21 17.02 0.32
N GLY A 334 -10.16 17.14 1.65
CA GLY A 334 -10.86 16.24 2.58
C GLY A 334 -10.21 14.87 2.80
N VAL A 335 -9.03 14.62 2.22
CA VAL A 335 -8.24 13.40 2.44
C VAL A 335 -7.10 13.70 3.40
N LYS A 336 -6.89 12.86 4.40
CA LYS A 336 -5.79 13.03 5.36
C LYS A 336 -4.46 12.67 4.72
N VAL A 337 -3.42 13.44 5.04
CA VAL A 337 -2.08 13.22 4.48
C VAL A 337 -1.12 12.78 5.56
N ALA A 338 -0.56 11.58 5.40
CA ALA A 338 0.49 11.04 6.27
C ALA A 338 1.85 11.12 5.58
N SER A 339 2.84 11.67 6.29
CA SER A 339 4.21 11.84 5.79
C SER A 339 5.19 11.01 6.61
N ILE A 340 6.14 10.34 5.93
CA ILE A 340 7.16 9.52 6.61
C ILE A 340 8.19 10.32 7.42
N GLY A 341 8.28 11.63 7.24
CA GLY A 341 9.26 12.44 7.96
C GLY A 341 9.41 13.88 7.49
N PRO A 342 10.28 14.67 8.14
CA PRO A 342 10.29 16.12 8.06
C PRO A 342 10.63 16.68 6.67
N VAL A 343 11.52 16.02 5.92
CA VAL A 343 11.90 16.45 4.57
C VAL A 343 10.72 16.31 3.59
N THR A 344 9.99 15.20 3.70
CA THR A 344 8.78 14.93 2.91
C THR A 344 7.68 15.92 3.28
N SER A 345 7.46 16.16 4.59
CA SER A 345 6.47 17.13 5.08
C SER A 345 6.78 18.56 4.65
N ALA A 346 8.04 18.99 4.70
CA ALA A 346 8.44 20.31 4.23
C ALA A 346 8.15 20.48 2.73
N THR A 347 8.37 19.41 1.94
CA THR A 347 8.05 19.40 0.50
C THR A 347 6.55 19.52 0.26
N ALA A 348 5.74 18.75 1.01
CA ALA A 348 4.29 18.79 0.92
C ALA A 348 3.73 20.17 1.27
N LYS A 349 4.19 20.77 2.38
CA LYS A 349 3.81 22.12 2.79
C LYS A 349 4.17 23.17 1.74
N LYS A 350 5.38 23.09 1.15
CA LYS A 350 5.81 23.99 0.07
C LYS A 350 4.90 23.90 -1.17
N LEU A 351 4.34 22.71 -1.44
CA LEU A 351 3.39 22.49 -2.54
C LEU A 351 1.93 22.73 -2.13
N GLY A 352 1.70 23.27 -0.93
CA GLY A 352 0.37 23.67 -0.45
C GLY A 352 -0.49 22.51 0.06
N LEU A 353 0.10 21.36 0.40
CA LEU A 353 -0.59 20.29 1.09
C LEU A 353 -0.57 20.52 2.61
N GLN A 354 -1.67 20.19 3.27
CA GLN A 354 -1.75 20.10 4.72
C GLN A 354 -1.37 18.69 5.15
N ILE A 355 -0.42 18.57 6.08
CA ILE A 355 0.00 17.28 6.63
C ILE A 355 -0.84 17.01 7.88
N SER A 356 -1.65 15.95 7.84
CA SER A 356 -2.47 15.51 8.97
C SER A 356 -1.61 14.85 10.04
N VAL A 357 -0.61 14.07 9.62
CA VAL A 357 0.34 13.44 10.55
C VAL A 357 1.72 13.24 9.91
N GLU A 358 2.76 13.46 10.72
CA GLU A 358 4.15 13.13 10.37
C GLU A 358 4.64 12.01 11.29
N ALA A 359 5.31 11.01 10.71
CA ALA A 359 5.86 9.89 11.47
C ALA A 359 7.03 10.35 12.37
N LYS A 360 7.01 9.95 13.64
CA LYS A 360 8.09 10.22 14.61
C LYS A 360 9.33 9.36 14.32
N VAL A 361 9.12 8.16 13.81
CA VAL A 361 10.17 7.23 13.35
C VAL A 361 10.07 7.17 11.84
N PHE A 362 11.15 7.46 11.12
CA PHE A 362 11.13 7.67 9.66
C PHE A 362 11.16 6.36 8.86
N THR A 363 10.27 5.43 9.22
CA THR A 363 10.13 4.11 8.63
C THR A 363 8.68 3.85 8.22
N SER A 364 8.45 2.80 7.44
CA SER A 364 7.09 2.37 7.09
C SER A 364 6.25 2.08 8.35
N ASP A 365 6.83 1.41 9.34
CA ASP A 365 6.14 1.10 10.60
C ASP A 365 5.85 2.36 11.42
N GLY A 366 6.77 3.31 11.47
CA GLY A 366 6.55 4.60 12.11
C GLY A 366 5.42 5.40 11.45
N LEU A 367 5.27 5.29 10.12
CA LEU A 367 4.17 5.89 9.38
C LEU A 367 2.82 5.22 9.71
N VAL A 368 2.78 3.89 9.79
CA VAL A 368 1.58 3.15 10.22
C VAL A 368 1.20 3.53 11.65
N ALA A 369 2.16 3.57 12.56
CA ALA A 369 1.92 3.96 13.96
C ALA A 369 1.34 5.38 14.07
N ALA A 370 1.82 6.32 13.25
CA ALA A 370 1.30 7.68 13.19
C ALA A 370 -0.16 7.73 12.73
N ILE A 371 -0.52 6.99 11.67
CA ILE A 371 -1.91 6.87 11.19
C ILE A 371 -2.81 6.30 12.30
N LEU A 372 -2.38 5.22 12.95
CA LEU A 372 -3.11 4.59 14.05
C LEU A 372 -3.32 5.54 15.24
N GLU A 373 -2.32 6.35 15.57
CA GLU A 373 -2.43 7.34 16.65
C GLU A 373 -3.49 8.40 16.32
N THR A 374 -3.56 8.85 15.07
CA THR A 374 -4.58 9.81 14.62
C THR A 374 -5.98 9.20 14.63
N GLU A 375 -6.17 8.00 14.08
CA GLU A 375 -7.47 7.32 14.06
C GLU A 375 -8.03 7.09 15.48
N LYS A 376 -7.19 6.66 16.43
CA LYS A 376 -7.60 6.46 17.82
C LYS A 376 -8.05 7.74 18.53
N ARG A 377 -7.51 8.91 18.14
CA ARG A 377 -7.91 10.20 18.75
C ARG A 377 -9.30 10.60 18.27
N GLU A 378 -9.59 10.41 16.99
CA GLU A 378 -10.89 10.72 16.41
C GLU A 378 -11.99 9.80 16.92
N ASP A 379 -11.72 8.50 17.09
CA ASP A 379 -12.72 7.57 17.67
C ASP A 379 -13.10 7.93 19.12
N ARG A 380 -12.28 8.73 19.82
CA ARG A 380 -12.53 9.19 21.20
C ARG A 380 -13.21 10.55 21.27
N GLU A 381 -13.18 11.33 20.20
CA GLU A 381 -13.88 12.60 20.06
C GLU A 381 -15.09 12.37 19.14
N PRO A 382 -16.27 11.96 19.66
CA PRO A 382 -17.45 11.87 18.81
C PRO A 382 -17.71 13.27 18.23
N ALA A 383 -17.94 13.33 16.91
CA ALA A 383 -18.29 14.55 16.20
C ALA A 383 -19.35 15.33 16.99
N ALA A 384 -18.97 16.51 17.45
CA ALA A 384 -19.77 17.41 18.29
C ALA A 384 -21.02 17.93 17.57
#